data_AF-A0A851G1Q2-F1
#
_entry.id   AF-A0A851G1Q2-F1
#
_cell.length_a   1.000
_cell.length_b   1.000
_cell.length_c   1.000
_cell.angle_alpha   90.00
_cell.angle_beta   90.00
_cell.angle_gamma   90.00
#
_symmetry.space_group_name_H-M   'P 1'
#
loop_
_entity.id
_entity.type
_entity.pdbx_description
1 polymer ?
#
loop_
_entity_poly.entity_id
_entity_poly.type
_entity_poly.pdbx_seq_one_letter_code
_entity_poly.pdbx_strand_id
1 'polypeptide(L)'
;CKEEMLQKKNAVLVDGVILNGPIMDSKAGEKFVEEACKLIMEEIIQKAGDVREKVCEWQAPETLKQILDLEMRDTGECHQKLVQLCRDVIQYSVKTSHPRFFNQLYAGMDYYSLVARFITEALNPSVYTYEVSPVFLLVEEAVIKKMIEFIGWEEGDGIFNPGGSVSNMYAMNLARYKFCPEIKEKGLSGLPRLVLFTSEECHYSMKKAASFLGIGTENVYFIRTDERGKMIPEELEKQVQRARKEGSAPFLVCATAGTTVLGAFDPLDKIADICEKHGLWLHVDVS
;
A
#
# COMPACT_ATOMS: atom_id res chain seq x y z
N CYS A 1 -6.73 -35.13 43.56
CA CYS A 1 -6.11 -34.59 44.81
C CYS A 1 -4.58 -34.68 44.83
N LYS A 2 -3.87 -34.57 43.67
CA LYS A 2 -2.40 -34.41 43.63
C LYS A 2 -1.87 -33.67 42.39
N GLU A 3 -2.74 -33.07 41.57
CA GLU A 3 -2.33 -32.26 40.40
C GLU A 3 -2.51 -30.74 40.62
N GLU A 4 -3.22 -30.30 41.66
CA GLU A 4 -3.38 -28.86 41.98
C GLU A 4 -2.21 -28.24 42.75
N MET A 5 -1.15 -29.00 43.07
CA MET A 5 -0.12 -28.57 44.02
C MET A 5 1.23 -28.14 43.42
N LEU A 6 1.39 -28.04 42.08
CA LEU A 6 2.71 -27.76 41.49
C LEU A 6 2.92 -26.40 40.79
N GLN A 7 1.98 -25.45 40.82
CA GLN A 7 2.18 -24.14 40.16
C GLN A 7 1.86 -22.88 40.99
N LYS A 8 1.98 -22.95 42.33
CA LYS A 8 1.82 -21.78 43.22
C LYS A 8 3.08 -21.42 44.02
N LYS A 9 4.27 -21.43 43.39
CA LYS A 9 5.51 -21.10 44.13
C LYS A 9 6.11 -19.70 43.91
N ASN A 10 5.61 -18.87 42.98
CA ASN A 10 6.19 -17.53 42.73
C ASN A 10 5.17 -16.40 42.48
N ALA A 11 3.93 -16.51 42.96
CA ALA A 11 2.94 -15.45 42.81
C ALA A 11 3.18 -14.31 43.81
N VAL A 12 3.72 -13.17 43.36
CA VAL A 12 3.71 -11.93 44.14
C VAL A 12 2.28 -11.42 44.19
N LEU A 13 1.76 -11.25 45.40
CA LEU A 13 0.44 -10.69 45.68
C LEU A 13 0.62 -9.27 46.22
N VAL A 14 0.05 -8.27 45.55
CA VAL A 14 -0.05 -6.88 46.04
C VAL A 14 -1.52 -6.51 46.03
N ASP A 15 -2.06 -6.12 47.19
CA ASP A 15 -3.48 -5.74 47.37
C ASP A 15 -4.49 -6.76 46.83
N GLY A 16 -4.18 -8.05 46.96
CA GLY A 16 -5.04 -9.16 46.50
C GLY A 16 -4.92 -9.49 45.00
N VAL A 17 -4.07 -8.77 44.26
CA VAL A 17 -3.80 -9.03 42.84
C VAL A 17 -2.52 -9.85 42.69
N ILE A 18 -2.61 -10.96 41.97
CA ILE A 18 -1.44 -11.78 41.61
C ILE A 18 -0.71 -11.06 40.47
N LEU A 19 0.44 -10.45 40.77
CA LEU A 19 1.26 -9.73 39.80
C LEU A 19 2.18 -10.63 38.96
N ASN A 20 2.43 -11.87 39.40
CA ASN A 20 3.39 -12.79 38.77
C ASN A 20 2.76 -14.08 38.18
N GLY A 21 1.46 -14.10 37.93
CA GLY A 21 0.77 -15.21 37.24
C GLY A 21 0.48 -14.86 35.78
N PRO A 22 0.05 -15.81 34.92
CA PRO A 22 -0.59 -15.43 33.68
C PRO A 22 -1.89 -14.67 34.02
N ILE A 23 -1.90 -13.35 33.78
CA ILE A 23 -3.02 -12.44 34.12
C ILE A 23 -4.12 -12.46 33.02
N MET A 24 -3.87 -13.16 31.91
CA MET A 24 -4.74 -13.13 30.72
C MET A 24 -5.84 -14.20 30.77
N ASP A 25 -7.10 -13.80 30.59
CA ASP A 25 -8.22 -14.71 30.35
C ASP A 25 -8.27 -15.12 28.86
N SER A 26 -7.52 -16.16 28.51
CA SER A 26 -7.46 -16.66 27.13
C SER A 26 -8.81 -17.14 26.59
N LYS A 27 -9.70 -17.67 27.44
CA LYS A 27 -11.02 -18.18 26.99
C LYS A 27 -11.95 -17.06 26.57
N ALA A 28 -11.92 -15.93 27.30
CA ALA A 28 -12.64 -14.74 26.89
C ALA A 28 -12.14 -14.21 25.53
N GLY A 29 -10.81 -14.22 25.32
CA GLY A 29 -10.19 -13.86 24.04
C GLY A 29 -10.60 -14.77 22.89
N GLU A 30 -10.50 -16.09 23.06
CA GLU A 30 -10.92 -17.09 22.05
C GLU A 30 -12.39 -16.90 21.66
N LYS A 31 -13.27 -16.72 22.65
CA LYS A 31 -14.68 -16.46 22.42
C LYS A 31 -14.92 -15.18 21.62
N PHE A 32 -14.19 -14.11 21.91
CA PHE A 32 -14.31 -12.86 21.16
C PHE A 32 -13.92 -13.04 19.69
N VAL A 33 -12.83 -13.77 19.41
CA VAL A 33 -12.43 -14.10 18.05
C VAL A 33 -13.50 -14.92 17.33
N GLU A 34 -14.06 -15.95 17.97
CA GLU A 34 -15.13 -16.77 17.40
C GLU A 34 -16.37 -15.93 17.03
N GLU A 35 -16.84 -15.09 17.96
CA GLU A 35 -18.00 -14.22 17.72
C GLU A 35 -17.72 -13.18 16.62
N ALA A 36 -16.52 -12.61 16.57
CA ALA A 36 -16.12 -11.67 15.53
C ALA A 36 -16.04 -12.35 14.15
N CYS A 37 -15.48 -13.55 14.06
CA CYS A 37 -15.44 -14.33 12.81
C CYS A 37 -16.85 -14.65 12.31
N LYS A 38 -17.76 -15.04 13.22
CA LYS A 38 -19.17 -15.26 12.88
C LYS A 38 -19.82 -13.99 12.35
N LEU A 39 -19.58 -12.85 13.01
CA LEU A 39 -20.10 -11.56 12.57
C LEU A 39 -19.59 -11.17 11.17
N ILE A 40 -18.30 -11.36 10.90
CA ILE A 40 -17.72 -11.11 9.56
C ILE A 40 -18.39 -12.00 8.51
N MET A 41 -18.60 -13.28 8.81
CA MET A 41 -19.26 -14.21 7.89
C MET A 41 -20.69 -13.76 7.55
N GLU A 42 -21.48 -13.45 8.57
CA GLU A 42 -22.91 -13.10 8.42
C GLU A 42 -23.12 -11.71 7.82
N GLU A 43 -22.37 -10.71 8.26
CA GLU A 43 -22.62 -9.31 7.93
C GLU A 43 -21.78 -8.77 6.76
N ILE A 44 -20.65 -9.41 6.44
CA ILE A 44 -19.77 -8.98 5.35
C ILE A 44 -19.78 -10.00 4.22
N ILE A 45 -19.43 -11.26 4.52
CA ILE A 45 -19.15 -12.26 3.48
C ILE A 45 -20.44 -12.69 2.77
N GLN A 46 -21.46 -13.10 3.53
CA GLN A 46 -22.74 -13.56 2.98
C GLN A 46 -23.52 -12.44 2.27
N LYS A 47 -23.31 -11.18 2.68
CA LYS A 47 -23.97 -10.00 2.11
C LYS A 47 -23.22 -9.34 0.96
N ALA A 48 -21.96 -9.72 0.71
CA ALA A 48 -21.08 -9.04 -0.25
C ALA A 48 -21.68 -8.91 -1.65
N GLY A 49 -22.41 -9.93 -2.13
CA GLY A 49 -23.02 -9.94 -3.46
C GLY A 49 -24.49 -9.49 -3.50
N ASP A 50 -25.12 -9.18 -2.37
CA ASP A 50 -26.55 -8.85 -2.33
C ASP A 50 -26.78 -7.38 -2.73
N VAL A 51 -27.23 -7.18 -3.97
CA VAL A 51 -27.49 -5.84 -4.52
C VAL A 51 -28.71 -5.13 -3.92
N ARG A 52 -29.45 -5.79 -3.01
CA ARG A 52 -30.54 -5.18 -2.22
C ARG A 52 -30.02 -4.49 -0.96
N GLU A 53 -28.80 -4.82 -0.52
CA GLU A 53 -28.13 -4.13 0.57
C GLU A 53 -27.67 -2.73 0.14
N LYS A 54 -27.46 -1.86 1.11
CA LYS A 54 -26.91 -0.52 0.84
C LYS A 54 -25.40 -0.60 0.65
N VAL A 55 -24.88 0.13 -0.35
CA VAL A 55 -23.43 0.32 -0.55
C VAL A 55 -22.80 1.03 0.65
N CYS A 56 -23.52 1.99 1.25
CA CYS A 56 -23.12 2.68 2.47
C CYS A 56 -24.33 3.17 3.26
N GLU A 57 -24.20 3.17 4.59
CA GLU A 57 -25.14 3.83 5.51
C GLU A 57 -24.57 5.20 5.89
N TRP A 58 -24.79 6.21 5.04
CA TRP A 58 -24.19 7.52 5.24
C TRP A 58 -24.63 8.20 6.54
N GLN A 59 -23.66 8.73 7.28
CA GLN A 59 -23.85 9.58 8.45
C GLN A 59 -22.89 10.78 8.38
N ALA A 60 -23.32 11.94 8.85
CA ALA A 60 -22.43 13.09 9.00
C ALA A 60 -21.34 12.78 10.06
N PRO A 61 -20.12 13.35 9.96
CA PRO A 61 -19.01 13.05 10.87
C PRO A 61 -19.37 13.21 12.35
N GLU A 62 -20.09 14.27 12.73
CA GLU A 62 -20.47 14.51 14.12
C GLU A 62 -21.49 13.49 14.64
N THR A 63 -22.45 13.08 13.80
CA THR A 63 -23.39 12.01 14.14
C THR A 63 -22.67 10.67 14.29
N LEU A 64 -21.75 10.35 13.39
CA LEU A 64 -21.03 9.08 13.42
C LEU A 64 -20.11 8.95 14.65
N LYS A 65 -19.47 10.06 15.07
CA LYS A 65 -18.70 10.10 16.33
C LYS A 65 -19.57 9.76 17.54
N GLN A 66 -20.80 10.29 17.58
CA GLN A 66 -21.74 10.01 18.68
C GLN A 66 -22.22 8.56 18.67
N ILE A 67 -22.44 7.99 17.49
CA ILE A 67 -22.82 6.58 17.33
C ILE A 67 -21.72 5.65 17.83
N LEU A 68 -20.46 5.92 17.46
CA LEU A 68 -19.35 4.98 17.68
C LEU A 68 -18.70 5.06 19.06
N ASP A 69 -18.92 6.12 19.85
CA ASP A 69 -18.28 6.32 21.16
C ASP A 69 -16.76 6.07 21.13
N LEU A 70 -16.05 6.84 20.29
CA LEU A 70 -14.61 6.64 20.02
C LEU A 70 -13.67 7.14 21.13
N GLU A 71 -14.20 7.57 22.27
CA GLU A 71 -13.39 8.04 23.39
C GLU A 71 -12.65 6.87 24.05
N MET A 72 -11.32 6.95 24.10
CA MET A 72 -10.49 5.96 24.79
C MET A 72 -10.35 6.33 26.26
N ARG A 73 -10.77 5.41 27.13
CA ARG A 73 -10.82 5.56 28.59
C ARG A 73 -9.75 4.71 29.27
N ASP A 74 -9.48 5.00 30.55
CA ASP A 74 -8.50 4.24 31.35
C ASP A 74 -8.95 2.80 31.65
N THR A 75 -10.26 2.53 31.56
CA THR A 75 -10.84 1.21 31.80
C THR A 75 -11.35 0.58 30.51
N GLY A 76 -11.21 -0.74 30.41
CA GLY A 76 -11.79 -1.51 29.31
C GLY A 76 -13.32 -1.56 29.35
N GLU A 77 -13.90 -1.92 28.22
CA GLU A 77 -15.34 -2.15 28.06
C GLU A 77 -15.68 -3.64 28.16
N CYS A 78 -16.93 -3.96 28.49
CA CYS A 78 -17.36 -5.35 28.58
C CYS A 78 -17.45 -6.02 27.19
N HIS A 79 -17.34 -7.35 27.15
CA HIS A 79 -17.42 -8.16 25.93
C HIS A 79 -18.61 -7.78 25.03
N GLN A 80 -19.80 -7.63 25.60
CA GLN A 80 -21.02 -7.31 24.84
C GLN A 80 -20.93 -5.95 24.14
N LYS A 81 -20.34 -4.95 24.81
CA LYS A 81 -20.11 -3.62 24.23
C LYS A 81 -19.09 -3.68 23.11
N LEU A 82 -17.99 -4.43 23.27
CA LEU A 82 -16.98 -4.61 22.22
C LEU A 82 -17.56 -5.27 20.97
N VAL A 83 -18.36 -6.33 21.12
CA VAL A 83 -19.04 -6.98 19.98
C VAL A 83 -20.03 -6.03 19.32
N GLN A 84 -20.75 -5.21 20.09
CA GLN A 84 -21.63 -4.18 19.52
C GLN A 84 -20.85 -3.15 18.70
N LEU A 85 -19.70 -2.68 19.20
CA LEU A 85 -18.83 -1.77 18.45
C LEU A 85 -18.35 -2.41 17.13
N CYS A 86 -18.03 -3.71 17.10
CA CYS A 86 -17.73 -4.41 15.85
C CYS A 86 -18.91 -4.37 14.86
N ARG A 87 -20.15 -4.54 15.33
CA ARG A 87 -21.35 -4.43 14.47
C ARG A 87 -21.52 -3.03 13.92
N ASP A 88 -21.36 -2.01 14.76
CA ASP A 88 -21.53 -0.62 14.36
C ASP A 88 -20.46 -0.22 13.33
N VAL A 89 -19.20 -0.63 13.54
CA VAL A 89 -18.11 -0.44 12.57
C VAL A 89 -18.47 -1.06 11.22
N ILE A 90 -18.97 -2.31 11.20
CA ILE A 90 -19.38 -2.96 9.95
C ILE A 90 -20.55 -2.21 9.32
N GLN A 91 -21.60 -1.90 10.06
CA GLN A 91 -22.82 -1.28 9.57
C GLN A 91 -22.53 0.04 8.85
N TYR A 92 -21.78 0.94 9.50
CA TYR A 92 -21.54 2.29 9.01
C TYR A 92 -20.33 2.42 8.07
N SER A 93 -19.54 1.36 7.91
CA SER A 93 -18.47 1.34 6.90
C SER A 93 -19.01 1.15 5.48
N VAL A 94 -18.28 1.70 4.50
CA VAL A 94 -18.58 1.49 3.07
C VAL A 94 -18.35 0.04 2.70
N LYS A 95 -19.30 -0.57 1.98
CA LYS A 95 -19.22 -1.95 1.50
C LYS A 95 -18.46 -2.00 0.17
N THR A 96 -17.13 -1.97 0.22
CA THR A 96 -16.27 -1.98 -0.99
C THR A 96 -16.39 -3.28 -1.80
N SER A 97 -16.86 -4.35 -1.16
CA SER A 97 -17.18 -5.63 -1.80
C SER A 97 -18.47 -5.61 -2.64
N HIS A 98 -19.34 -4.61 -2.44
CA HIS A 98 -20.64 -4.55 -3.08
C HIS A 98 -20.51 -4.37 -4.60
N PRO A 99 -21.26 -5.10 -5.46
CA PRO A 99 -21.09 -5.07 -6.92
C PRO A 99 -21.35 -3.71 -7.58
N ARG A 100 -22.02 -2.80 -6.85
CA ARG A 100 -22.30 -1.42 -7.27
C ARG A 100 -21.34 -0.37 -6.68
N PHE A 101 -20.24 -0.80 -6.07
CA PHE A 101 -19.17 0.10 -5.64
C PHE A 101 -18.20 0.36 -6.79
N PHE A 102 -18.31 1.56 -7.39
CA PHE A 102 -17.47 2.00 -8.52
C PHE A 102 -16.67 3.26 -8.19
N ASN A 103 -16.48 3.55 -6.90
CA ASN A 103 -15.93 4.83 -6.45
C ASN A 103 -14.40 4.90 -6.56
N GLN A 104 -13.72 3.77 -6.60
CA GLN A 104 -12.26 3.66 -6.53
C GLN A 104 -11.75 2.65 -7.56
N LEU A 105 -10.44 2.63 -7.79
CA LEU A 105 -9.74 1.67 -8.66
C LEU A 105 -9.58 0.27 -8.03
N TYR A 106 -10.36 -0.01 -6.98
CA TYR A 106 -10.49 -1.34 -6.39
C TYR A 106 -11.95 -1.55 -6.00
N ALA A 107 -12.42 -2.78 -6.10
CA ALA A 107 -13.77 -3.18 -5.70
C ALA A 107 -13.83 -4.69 -5.53
N GLY A 108 -14.93 -5.17 -4.92
CA GLY A 108 -15.20 -6.60 -4.80
C GLY A 108 -14.44 -7.26 -3.65
N MET A 109 -14.61 -8.57 -3.56
CA MET A 109 -14.01 -9.40 -2.52
C MET A 109 -13.65 -10.74 -3.13
N ASP A 110 -12.34 -11.00 -3.24
CA ASP A 110 -11.84 -12.31 -3.60
C ASP A 110 -11.73 -13.17 -2.33
N TYR A 111 -12.49 -14.27 -2.29
CA TYR A 111 -12.61 -15.11 -1.09
C TYR A 111 -11.29 -15.80 -0.74
N TYR A 112 -10.48 -16.19 -1.72
CA TYR A 112 -9.19 -16.83 -1.49
C TYR A 112 -8.18 -15.85 -0.91
N SER A 113 -8.12 -14.64 -1.45
CA SER A 113 -7.32 -13.54 -0.92
C SER A 113 -7.75 -13.15 0.49
N LEU A 114 -9.07 -13.18 0.79
CA LEU A 114 -9.57 -12.92 2.14
C LEU A 114 -9.08 -13.96 3.16
N VAL A 115 -9.12 -15.25 2.81
CA VAL A 115 -8.59 -16.30 3.69
C VAL A 115 -7.07 -16.14 3.88
N ALA A 116 -6.33 -15.84 2.82
CA ALA A 116 -4.89 -15.55 2.92
C ALA A 116 -4.63 -14.36 3.85
N ARG A 117 -5.44 -13.29 3.78
CA ARG A 117 -5.36 -12.16 4.72
C ARG A 117 -5.61 -12.59 6.16
N PHE A 118 -6.63 -13.40 6.45
CA PHE A 118 -6.86 -13.90 7.81
C PHE A 118 -5.68 -14.73 8.34
N ILE A 119 -5.07 -15.56 7.50
CA ILE A 119 -3.87 -16.33 7.87
C ILE A 119 -2.70 -15.38 8.18
N THR A 120 -2.46 -14.39 7.33
CA THR A 120 -1.40 -13.39 7.55
C THR A 120 -1.61 -12.61 8.84
N GLU A 121 -2.84 -12.12 9.10
CA GLU A 121 -3.16 -11.38 10.33
C GLU A 121 -3.04 -12.25 11.59
N ALA A 122 -3.43 -13.53 11.52
CA ALA A 122 -3.32 -14.43 12.65
C ALA A 122 -1.85 -14.79 12.98
N LEU A 123 -0.99 -14.89 11.97
CA LEU A 123 0.45 -15.14 12.15
C LEU A 123 1.23 -13.88 12.53
N ASN A 124 0.72 -12.70 12.16
CA ASN A 124 1.34 -11.39 12.38
C ASN A 124 2.86 -11.37 12.06
N PRO A 125 3.27 -11.81 10.85
CA PRO A 125 4.68 -11.95 10.51
C PRO A 125 5.32 -10.60 10.22
N SER A 126 6.66 -10.57 10.23
CA SER A 126 7.41 -9.50 9.58
C SER A 126 8.43 -10.05 8.60
N VAL A 127 8.46 -9.49 7.39
CA VAL A 127 9.23 -10.00 6.24
C VAL A 127 10.62 -9.37 6.21
N TYR A 128 11.40 -9.56 7.27
CA TYR A 128 12.78 -9.04 7.36
C TYR A 128 13.82 -10.06 6.90
N THR A 129 13.71 -11.30 7.36
CA THR A 129 14.69 -12.37 7.11
C THR A 129 14.00 -13.72 7.02
N TYR A 130 14.69 -14.68 6.40
CA TYR A 130 14.20 -16.05 6.25
C TYR A 130 13.92 -16.75 7.59
N GLU A 131 14.67 -16.45 8.64
CA GLU A 131 14.51 -17.08 9.96
C GLU A 131 13.13 -16.80 10.58
N VAL A 132 12.57 -15.60 10.36
CA VAL A 132 11.30 -15.18 10.97
C VAL A 132 10.11 -15.30 10.03
N SER A 133 10.33 -15.30 8.71
CA SER A 133 9.27 -15.36 7.69
C SER A 133 9.64 -16.27 6.50
N PRO A 134 10.02 -17.56 6.73
CA PRO A 134 10.55 -18.41 5.68
C PRO A 134 9.56 -18.68 4.55
N VAL A 135 8.28 -18.88 4.91
CA VAL A 135 7.21 -19.16 3.93
C VAL A 135 6.89 -17.91 3.12
N PHE A 136 6.70 -16.76 3.77
CA PHE A 136 6.30 -15.52 3.10
C PHE A 136 7.37 -14.98 2.15
N LEU A 137 8.66 -15.16 2.47
CA LEU A 137 9.75 -14.79 1.56
C LEU A 137 9.79 -15.66 0.29
N LEU A 138 9.58 -16.97 0.41
CA LEU A 138 9.50 -17.84 -0.76
C LEU A 138 8.26 -17.57 -1.62
N VAL A 139 7.15 -17.19 -0.98
CA VAL A 139 5.94 -16.75 -1.70
C VAL A 139 6.19 -15.43 -2.43
N GLU A 140 6.81 -14.45 -1.78
CA GLU A 140 7.18 -13.17 -2.39
C GLU A 140 8.10 -13.38 -3.62
N GLU A 141 9.14 -14.18 -3.48
CA GLU A 141 10.04 -14.55 -4.58
C GLU A 141 9.27 -15.18 -5.76
N ALA A 142 8.39 -16.15 -5.48
CA ALA A 142 7.60 -16.83 -6.51
C ALA A 142 6.64 -15.87 -7.24
N VAL A 143 5.99 -14.96 -6.51
CA VAL A 143 5.08 -13.97 -7.10
C VAL A 143 5.84 -12.93 -7.93
N ILE A 144 6.95 -12.41 -7.42
CA ILE A 144 7.80 -11.43 -8.14
C ILE A 144 8.33 -12.05 -9.43
N LYS A 145 8.88 -13.27 -9.36
CA LYS A 145 9.33 -14.00 -10.54
C LYS A 145 8.21 -14.14 -11.57
N LYS A 146 6.99 -14.45 -11.11
CA LYS A 146 5.84 -14.58 -12.02
C LYS A 146 5.42 -13.24 -12.65
N MET A 147 5.51 -12.14 -11.90
CA MET A 147 5.24 -10.80 -12.43
C MET A 147 6.29 -10.36 -13.47
N ILE A 148 7.57 -10.66 -13.23
CA ILE A 148 8.68 -10.42 -14.17
C ILE A 148 8.44 -11.16 -15.49
N GLU A 149 8.02 -12.45 -15.43
CA GLU A 149 7.64 -13.22 -16.61
C GLU A 149 6.49 -12.57 -17.41
N PHE A 150 5.47 -12.04 -16.72
CA PHE A 150 4.34 -11.36 -17.38
C PHE A 150 4.74 -10.05 -18.08
N ILE A 151 5.72 -9.33 -17.53
CA ILE A 151 6.29 -8.14 -18.17
C ILE A 151 7.09 -8.52 -19.43
N GLY A 152 7.55 -9.78 -19.52
CA GLY A 152 8.34 -10.29 -20.64
C GLY A 152 9.85 -10.26 -20.42
N TRP A 153 10.30 -10.11 -19.17
CA TRP A 153 11.72 -10.16 -18.80
C TRP A 153 12.14 -11.59 -18.47
N GLU A 154 13.40 -11.94 -18.80
CA GLU A 154 13.98 -13.25 -18.47
C GLU A 154 14.42 -13.33 -17.01
N GLU A 155 14.99 -12.24 -16.49
CA GLU A 155 15.46 -12.08 -15.13
C GLU A 155 15.06 -10.69 -14.60
N GLY A 156 15.04 -10.53 -13.28
CA GLY A 156 14.76 -9.26 -12.64
C GLY A 156 14.79 -9.36 -11.12
N ASP A 157 14.46 -8.24 -10.48
CA ASP A 157 14.39 -8.10 -9.03
C ASP A 157 13.17 -7.23 -8.66
N GLY A 158 12.71 -7.33 -7.43
CA GLY A 158 11.54 -6.60 -6.95
C GLY A 158 11.32 -6.74 -5.46
N ILE A 159 10.44 -5.89 -4.93
CA ILE A 159 9.95 -5.95 -3.56
C ILE A 159 8.49 -5.48 -3.54
N PHE A 160 7.70 -5.95 -2.58
CA PHE A 160 6.38 -5.36 -2.33
C PHE A 160 6.51 -4.08 -1.49
N ASN A 161 5.80 -3.03 -1.89
CA ASN A 161 5.74 -1.77 -1.15
C ASN A 161 4.32 -1.50 -0.65
N PRO A 162 4.14 -0.69 0.41
CA PRO A 162 2.83 -0.27 0.90
C PRO A 162 2.20 0.77 -0.04
N GLY A 163 1.79 0.33 -1.24
CA GLY A 163 1.11 1.13 -2.26
C GLY A 163 2.03 1.65 -3.38
N GLY A 164 1.48 1.76 -4.60
CA GLY A 164 2.21 2.16 -5.81
C GLY A 164 2.86 3.54 -5.74
N SER A 165 2.37 4.44 -4.87
CA SER A 165 3.05 5.73 -4.62
C SER A 165 4.46 5.56 -4.03
N VAL A 166 4.66 4.56 -3.15
CA VAL A 166 5.96 4.23 -2.59
C VAL A 166 6.80 3.48 -3.62
N SER A 167 6.21 2.61 -4.44
CA SER A 167 6.91 1.97 -5.56
C SER A 167 7.49 3.00 -6.55
N ASN A 168 6.71 4.02 -6.93
CA ASN A 168 7.19 5.13 -7.77
C ASN A 168 8.36 5.88 -7.12
N MET A 169 8.32 6.06 -5.80
CA MET A 169 9.41 6.69 -5.04
C MET A 169 10.67 5.81 -5.00
N TYR A 170 10.53 4.49 -4.84
CA TYR A 170 11.64 3.54 -4.93
C TYR A 170 12.27 3.57 -6.32
N ALA A 171 11.47 3.48 -7.38
CA ALA A 171 11.95 3.56 -8.76
C ALA A 171 12.73 4.87 -9.02
N MET A 172 12.20 6.01 -8.55
CA MET A 172 12.88 7.30 -8.67
C MET A 172 14.20 7.33 -7.90
N ASN A 173 14.25 6.76 -6.70
CA ASN A 173 15.47 6.68 -5.91
C ASN A 173 16.51 5.72 -6.54
N LEU A 174 16.08 4.60 -7.11
CA LEU A 174 16.94 3.65 -7.82
C LEU A 174 17.53 4.27 -9.09
N ALA A 175 16.71 4.96 -9.89
CA ALA A 175 17.16 5.69 -11.06
C ALA A 175 18.22 6.74 -10.69
N ARG A 176 18.00 7.47 -9.59
CA ARG A 176 18.96 8.44 -9.04
C ARG A 176 20.26 7.78 -8.57
N TYR A 177 20.16 6.66 -7.86
CA TYR A 177 21.34 5.91 -7.40
C TYR A 177 22.14 5.33 -8.57
N LYS A 178 21.47 4.82 -9.60
CA LYS A 178 22.10 4.35 -10.84
C LYS A 178 22.82 5.48 -11.58
N PHE A 179 22.23 6.67 -11.60
CA PHE A 179 22.79 7.86 -12.24
C PHE A 179 24.02 8.41 -11.50
N CYS A 180 23.96 8.53 -10.16
CA CYS A 180 25.05 9.02 -9.33
C CYS A 180 24.99 8.35 -7.93
N PRO A 181 25.72 7.24 -7.72
CA PRO A 181 25.72 6.49 -6.47
C PRO A 181 26.16 7.30 -5.25
N GLU A 182 27.01 8.31 -5.46
CA GLU A 182 27.56 9.17 -4.40
C GLU A 182 26.47 9.99 -3.69
N ILE A 183 25.30 10.19 -4.33
CA ILE A 183 24.15 10.87 -3.70
C ILE A 183 23.74 10.18 -2.40
N LYS A 184 23.92 8.85 -2.30
CA LYS A 184 23.59 8.09 -1.10
C LYS A 184 24.33 8.60 0.14
N GLU A 185 25.58 9.03 -0.02
CA GLU A 185 26.44 9.48 1.09
C GLU A 185 26.58 11.01 1.15
N LYS A 186 26.72 11.67 -0.01
CA LYS A 186 27.00 13.12 -0.11
C LYS A 186 25.73 13.97 -0.22
N GLY A 187 24.58 13.35 -0.46
CA GLY A 187 23.34 14.06 -0.77
C GLY A 187 23.38 14.74 -2.15
N LEU A 188 22.42 15.63 -2.39
CA LEU A 188 22.25 16.33 -3.67
C LEU A 188 23.06 17.63 -3.77
N SER A 189 23.66 18.10 -2.67
CA SER A 189 24.42 19.35 -2.65
C SER A 189 25.64 19.27 -3.57
N GLY A 190 25.85 20.31 -4.38
CA GLY A 190 26.98 20.39 -5.32
C GLY A 190 26.79 19.61 -6.63
N LEU A 191 25.65 18.95 -6.84
CA LEU A 191 25.30 18.31 -8.10
C LEU A 191 24.49 19.26 -9.00
N PRO A 192 24.51 19.05 -10.34
CA PRO A 192 23.56 19.72 -11.23
C PRO A 192 22.12 19.35 -10.86
N ARG A 193 21.17 20.21 -11.25
CA ARG A 193 19.74 19.96 -11.04
C ARG A 193 19.32 18.68 -11.75
N LEU A 194 18.93 17.66 -10.99
CA LEU A 194 18.33 16.44 -11.54
C LEU A 194 16.93 16.73 -12.06
N VAL A 195 16.60 16.28 -13.26
CA VAL A 195 15.28 16.47 -13.87
C VAL A 195 14.68 15.13 -14.26
N LEU A 196 13.40 14.93 -13.90
CA LEU A 196 12.60 13.81 -14.38
C LEU A 196 11.44 14.27 -15.26
N PHE A 197 10.97 13.39 -16.12
CA PHE A 197 9.88 13.63 -17.07
C PHE A 197 8.74 12.68 -16.80
N THR A 198 7.51 13.17 -16.88
CA THR A 198 6.30 12.36 -16.69
C THR A 198 5.14 12.99 -17.45
N SER A 199 4.09 12.21 -17.74
CA SER A 199 2.89 12.70 -18.41
C SER A 199 2.19 13.77 -17.55
N GLU A 200 1.54 14.76 -18.16
CA GLU A 200 0.65 15.68 -17.42
C GLU A 200 -0.54 14.96 -16.76
N GLU A 201 -0.88 13.76 -17.26
CA GLU A 201 -1.92 12.86 -16.73
C GLU A 201 -1.37 11.81 -15.74
N CYS A 202 -0.10 11.92 -15.31
CA CYS A 202 0.50 10.96 -14.39
C CYS A 202 -0.11 11.03 -12.99
N HIS A 203 0.06 9.96 -12.22
CA HIS A 203 -0.34 9.96 -10.81
C HIS A 203 0.44 11.02 -10.00
N TYR A 204 -0.25 11.69 -9.07
CA TYR A 204 0.33 12.79 -8.28
C TYR A 204 1.52 12.35 -7.39
N SER A 205 1.71 11.05 -7.19
CA SER A 205 2.86 10.47 -6.46
C SER A 205 4.19 10.95 -7.04
N MET A 206 4.28 11.21 -8.35
CA MET A 206 5.51 11.70 -8.98
C MET A 206 5.98 13.03 -8.40
N LYS A 207 5.04 13.97 -8.20
CA LYS A 207 5.33 15.26 -7.53
C LYS A 207 5.71 15.04 -6.06
N LYS A 208 4.98 14.17 -5.34
CA LYS A 208 5.25 13.86 -3.93
C LYS A 208 6.64 13.25 -3.75
N ALA A 209 7.00 12.27 -4.59
CA ALA A 209 8.30 11.61 -4.58
C ALA A 209 9.44 12.59 -4.87
N ALA A 210 9.29 13.46 -5.89
CA ALA A 210 10.31 14.46 -6.20
C ALA A 210 10.54 15.44 -5.04
N SER A 211 9.48 15.89 -4.37
CA SER A 211 9.59 16.72 -3.17
C SER A 211 10.26 15.97 -2.02
N PHE A 212 9.80 14.75 -1.73
CA PHE A 212 10.28 13.94 -0.60
C PHE A 212 11.75 13.53 -0.75
N LEU A 213 12.19 13.21 -1.97
CA LEU A 213 13.57 12.82 -2.26
C LEU A 213 14.52 14.03 -2.36
N GLY A 214 14.05 15.26 -2.16
CA GLY A 214 14.87 16.47 -2.21
C GLY A 214 15.23 16.93 -3.63
N ILE A 215 14.56 16.40 -4.66
CA ILE A 215 14.73 16.81 -6.06
C ILE A 215 13.97 18.11 -6.32
N GLY A 216 12.80 18.28 -5.70
CA GLY A 216 11.95 19.46 -5.85
C GLY A 216 10.97 19.37 -7.02
N THR A 217 9.75 19.87 -6.82
CA THR A 217 8.65 19.75 -7.80
C THR A 217 8.86 20.57 -9.07
N GLU A 218 9.67 21.62 -9.02
CA GLU A 218 10.05 22.40 -10.22
C GLU A 218 10.92 21.61 -11.20
N ASN A 219 11.51 20.51 -10.75
CA ASN A 219 12.33 19.62 -11.57
C ASN A 219 11.56 18.38 -12.08
N VAL A 220 10.22 18.40 -11.95
CA VAL A 220 9.32 17.43 -12.57
C VAL A 220 8.75 18.07 -13.84
N TYR A 221 9.28 17.68 -15.00
CA TYR A 221 8.88 18.26 -16.27
C TYR A 221 7.70 17.46 -16.83
N PHE A 222 6.52 18.09 -16.85
CA PHE A 222 5.29 17.48 -17.39
C PHE A 222 5.33 17.53 -18.92
N ILE A 223 5.16 16.36 -19.53
CA ILE A 223 5.09 16.19 -20.97
C ILE A 223 3.62 16.24 -21.38
N ARG A 224 3.34 17.03 -22.43
CA ARG A 224 2.00 17.17 -23.00
C ARG A 224 1.46 15.84 -23.48
N THR A 225 0.14 15.72 -23.40
CA THR A 225 -0.61 14.57 -23.90
C THR A 225 -1.40 14.89 -25.16
N ASP A 226 -1.70 13.85 -25.93
CA ASP A 226 -2.67 13.93 -27.02
C ASP A 226 -4.10 14.00 -26.48
N GLU A 227 -5.07 14.14 -27.38
CA GLU A 227 -6.51 14.19 -27.04
C GLU A 227 -7.04 12.92 -26.34
N ARG A 228 -6.25 11.85 -26.26
CA ARG A 228 -6.57 10.59 -25.59
C ARG A 228 -5.81 10.43 -24.26
N GLY A 229 -5.13 11.48 -23.79
CA GLY A 229 -4.37 11.49 -22.55
C GLY A 229 -3.04 10.73 -22.61
N LYS A 230 -2.52 10.45 -23.81
CA LYS A 230 -1.24 9.74 -24.00
C LYS A 230 -0.11 10.73 -24.16
N MET A 231 1.02 10.52 -23.47
CA MET A 231 2.23 11.33 -23.62
C MET A 231 2.66 11.43 -25.09
N ILE A 232 2.98 12.65 -25.55
CA ILE A 232 3.49 12.90 -26.91
C ILE A 232 5.03 12.75 -26.91
N PRO A 233 5.60 11.71 -27.56
CA PRO A 233 7.05 11.45 -27.54
C PRO A 233 7.89 12.60 -28.11
N GLU A 234 7.38 13.31 -29.10
CA GLU A 234 8.07 14.45 -29.69
C GLU A 234 8.21 15.61 -28.69
N GLU A 235 7.27 15.78 -27.76
CA GLU A 235 7.38 16.75 -26.67
C GLU A 235 8.33 16.27 -25.57
N LEU A 236 8.39 14.96 -25.30
CA LEU A 236 9.39 14.37 -24.40
C LEU A 236 10.81 14.67 -24.91
N GLU A 237 11.10 14.36 -26.16
CA GLU A 237 12.41 14.62 -26.78
C GLU A 237 12.80 16.10 -26.68
N LYS A 238 11.85 17.02 -26.93
CA LYS A 238 12.08 18.47 -26.79
C LYS A 238 12.43 18.86 -25.35
N GLN A 239 11.71 18.33 -24.36
CA GLN A 239 11.97 18.66 -22.96
C GLN A 239 13.31 18.08 -22.47
N VAL A 240 13.68 16.87 -22.91
CA VAL A 240 15.00 16.29 -22.61
C VAL A 240 16.12 17.19 -23.14
N GLN A 241 16.03 17.60 -24.41
CA GLN A 241 17.02 18.50 -25.01
C GLN A 241 17.06 19.86 -24.32
N ARG A 242 15.90 20.41 -23.94
CA ARG A 242 15.81 21.67 -23.19
C ARG A 242 16.50 21.57 -21.83
N ALA A 243 16.21 20.54 -21.04
CA ALA A 243 16.81 20.34 -19.72
C ALA A 243 18.34 20.25 -19.80
N ARG A 244 18.88 19.56 -20.81
CA ARG A 244 20.35 19.52 -21.06
C ARG A 244 20.91 20.90 -21.39
N LYS A 245 20.22 21.69 -22.24
CA LYS A 245 20.64 23.07 -22.58
C LYS A 245 20.63 24.01 -21.38
N GLU A 246 19.74 23.77 -20.41
CA GLU A 246 19.67 24.50 -19.14
C GLU A 246 20.79 24.11 -18.15
N GLY A 247 21.68 23.17 -18.51
CA GLY A 247 22.72 22.65 -17.61
C GLY A 247 22.19 21.69 -16.54
N SER A 248 20.95 21.22 -16.68
CA SER A 248 20.35 20.21 -15.81
C SER A 248 20.78 18.80 -16.24
N ALA A 249 20.55 17.84 -15.36
CA ALA A 249 20.85 16.42 -15.54
C ALA A 249 19.55 15.60 -15.62
N PRO A 250 18.97 15.42 -16.82
CA PRO A 250 17.96 14.41 -17.10
C PRO A 250 18.41 13.03 -16.62
N PHE A 251 17.57 12.34 -15.82
CA PHE A 251 17.93 11.00 -15.32
C PHE A 251 16.79 9.96 -15.38
N LEU A 252 15.53 10.40 -15.42
CA LEU A 252 14.37 9.51 -15.32
C LEU A 252 13.23 9.97 -16.22
N VAL A 253 12.63 9.05 -16.96
CA VAL A 253 11.31 9.19 -17.57
C VAL A 253 10.37 8.21 -16.87
N CYS A 254 9.21 8.70 -16.43
CA CYS A 254 8.11 7.89 -15.92
C CYS A 254 6.96 7.92 -16.93
N ALA A 255 6.76 6.82 -17.64
CA ALA A 255 5.56 6.62 -18.46
C ALA A 255 4.43 6.04 -17.59
N THR A 256 3.18 6.22 -18.00
CA THR A 256 2.00 5.65 -17.32
C THR A 256 1.26 4.69 -18.26
N ALA A 257 1.00 3.47 -17.80
CA ALA A 257 0.22 2.48 -18.52
C ALA A 257 -1.10 2.21 -17.76
N GLY A 258 -2.06 3.10 -17.95
CA GLY A 258 -3.33 3.13 -17.21
C GLY A 258 -3.43 4.35 -16.31
N THR A 259 -3.70 5.53 -16.87
CA THR A 259 -3.91 6.73 -16.04
C THR A 259 -5.16 6.61 -15.17
N THR A 260 -5.12 7.20 -13.97
CA THR A 260 -6.18 7.06 -12.95
C THR A 260 -7.57 7.49 -13.44
N VAL A 261 -7.64 8.56 -14.25
CA VAL A 261 -8.91 9.16 -14.68
C VAL A 261 -9.36 8.61 -16.03
N LEU A 262 -8.48 8.63 -17.04
CA LEU A 262 -8.83 8.28 -18.42
C LEU A 262 -8.53 6.82 -18.78
N GLY A 263 -7.75 6.10 -17.97
CA GLY A 263 -7.25 4.77 -18.35
C GLY A 263 -6.32 4.82 -19.57
N ALA A 264 -5.64 5.95 -19.79
CA ALA A 264 -4.77 6.15 -20.95
C ALA A 264 -3.45 5.37 -20.80
N PHE A 265 -2.90 4.95 -21.93
CA PHE A 265 -1.63 4.22 -22.02
C PHE A 265 -0.63 4.99 -22.87
N ASP A 266 0.46 5.42 -22.25
CA ASP A 266 1.56 6.09 -22.94
C ASP A 266 2.21 5.14 -23.98
N PRO A 267 2.74 5.67 -25.11
CA PRO A 267 3.35 4.88 -26.17
C PRO A 267 4.76 4.39 -25.77
N LEU A 268 4.82 3.30 -25.01
CA LEU A 268 6.04 2.81 -24.35
C LEU A 268 7.22 2.59 -25.31
N ASP A 269 7.02 1.96 -26.47
CA ASP A 269 8.11 1.70 -27.42
C ASP A 269 8.83 2.98 -27.86
N LYS A 270 8.06 4.01 -28.22
CA LYS A 270 8.60 5.31 -28.64
C LYS A 270 9.30 6.04 -27.50
N ILE A 271 8.79 5.89 -26.27
CA ILE A 271 9.39 6.49 -25.08
C ILE A 271 10.71 5.76 -24.74
N ALA A 272 10.74 4.44 -24.89
CA ALA A 272 11.93 3.62 -24.69
C ALA A 272 13.05 4.01 -25.66
N ASP A 273 12.75 4.16 -26.96
CA ASP A 273 13.72 4.62 -27.96
C ASP A 273 14.39 5.96 -27.55
N ILE A 274 13.61 6.89 -27.00
CA ILE A 274 14.11 8.19 -26.50
C ILE A 274 14.96 7.98 -25.24
N CYS A 275 14.51 7.14 -24.30
CA CYS A 275 15.26 6.86 -23.09
C CYS A 275 16.62 6.22 -23.40
N GLU A 276 16.67 5.24 -24.30
CA GLU A 276 17.92 4.61 -24.76
C GLU A 276 18.85 5.63 -25.42
N LYS A 277 18.33 6.43 -26.35
CA LYS A 277 19.10 7.47 -27.06
C LYS A 277 19.78 8.45 -26.10
N HIS A 278 19.12 8.81 -24.99
CA HIS A 278 19.60 9.81 -24.04
C HIS A 278 20.18 9.22 -22.75
N GLY A 279 20.23 7.89 -22.62
CA GLY A 279 20.71 7.21 -21.40
C GLY A 279 19.88 7.52 -20.16
N LEU A 280 18.55 7.55 -20.29
CA LEU A 280 17.61 7.81 -19.20
C LEU A 280 17.05 6.51 -18.63
N TRP A 281 16.82 6.46 -17.32
CA TRP A 281 16.04 5.38 -16.73
C TRP A 281 14.59 5.48 -17.21
N LEU A 282 14.01 4.37 -17.67
CA LEU A 282 12.57 4.28 -17.96
C LEU A 282 11.88 3.54 -16.82
N HIS A 283 10.99 4.25 -16.12
CA HIS A 283 10.01 3.65 -15.20
C HIS A 283 8.63 3.66 -15.87
N VAL A 284 7.85 2.59 -15.68
CA VAL A 284 6.47 2.51 -16.15
C VAL A 284 5.57 2.33 -14.94
N ASP A 285 4.73 3.32 -14.66
CA ASP A 285 3.69 3.24 -13.64
C ASP A 285 2.51 2.43 -14.20
N VAL A 286 2.33 1.22 -13.66
CA VAL A 286 1.30 0.24 -14.02
C VAL A 286 0.32 -0.04 -12.86
N SER A 287 0.29 0.87 -11.88
CA SER A 287 -0.47 0.72 -10.62
C SER A 287 -1.98 0.73 -10.80
#